data_AF-A0A928VV25-F1
#
_entry.id   AF-A0A928VV25-F1
#
_cell.length_a   1.000
_cell.length_b   1.000
_cell.length_c   1.000
_cell.angle_alpha   90.00
_cell.angle_beta   90.00
_cell.angle_gamma   90.00
#
_symmetry.space_group_name_H-M   'P 1'
#
loop_
_entity.id
_entity.type
_entity.pdbx_description
1 polymer ?
#
loop_
_entity_poly.entity_id
_entity_poly.type
_entity_poly.pdbx_seq_one_letter_code
_entity_poly.pdbx_strand_id
1 'polypeptide(L)'
;MTVTFNEIISNSESSEEFLNLFHEVLDTKVDEPHRVILLACYKNPGLSPKLKDKTKQRLVRKWLNKYQKGFQNRISQRISRPPQTKPDPIINTIISSRLTELTEEHLEQISYAHRLSMSAENIQGLLLEEFLAEELAHYGWFCGWGETIRFVDFCNLDGSLLQVKNRSNSENSSSSRVRSDRPIEKWYRIEAKTGQYKWSYFNDRYQTDRFSEENFISFVKRVLAKNLNALPVEPNNPWQSV
;
A
#
# COMPACT_ATOMS: atom_id res chain seq x y z
N MET A 1 9.66 21.10 24.61
CA MET A 1 10.29 19.88 24.05
C MET A 1 9.25 19.11 23.25
N THR A 2 9.65 18.46 22.16
CA THR A 2 8.78 17.58 21.36
C THR A 2 9.11 16.14 21.70
N VAL A 3 8.08 15.31 21.83
CA VAL A 3 8.19 13.86 22.04
C VAL A 3 8.09 13.15 20.69
N THR A 4 8.98 12.19 20.43
CA THR A 4 8.98 11.35 19.22
C THR A 4 8.45 9.95 19.48
N PHE A 5 8.06 9.23 18.41
CA PHE A 5 7.57 7.86 18.53
C PHE A 5 8.66 6.89 19.05
N ASN A 6 9.92 7.14 18.68
CA ASN A 6 11.02 6.31 19.15
C ASN A 6 11.33 6.60 20.63
N GLU A 7 11.20 7.84 21.07
CA GLU A 7 11.34 8.18 22.48
C GLU A 7 10.28 7.52 23.36
N ILE A 8 9.01 7.42 22.91
CA ILE A 8 8.01 6.70 23.72
C ILE A 8 8.31 5.20 23.81
N ILE A 9 8.92 4.60 22.78
CA ILE A 9 9.36 3.20 22.83
C ILE A 9 10.57 3.05 23.76
N SER A 10 11.61 3.86 23.56
CA SER A 10 12.86 3.78 24.34
C SER A 10 12.66 4.08 25.83
N ASN A 11 11.64 4.86 26.19
CA ASN A 11 11.33 5.19 27.57
C ASN A 11 10.34 4.21 28.23
N SER A 12 9.85 3.19 27.51
CA SER A 12 8.98 2.16 28.08
C SER A 12 9.81 0.93 28.46
N GLU A 13 9.70 0.50 29.71
CA GLU A 13 10.43 -0.63 30.29
C GLU A 13 9.94 -1.99 29.74
N SER A 14 8.70 -2.03 29.23
CA SER A 14 8.10 -3.22 28.63
C SER A 14 7.17 -2.89 27.46
N SER A 15 6.82 -3.90 26.67
CA SER A 15 5.86 -3.75 25.58
C SER A 15 4.44 -3.44 26.09
N GLU A 16 4.11 -3.95 27.26
CA GLU A 16 2.86 -3.75 27.99
C GLU A 16 2.74 -2.29 28.43
N GLU A 17 3.79 -1.71 29.00
CA GLU A 17 3.82 -0.28 29.34
C GLU A 17 3.64 0.60 28.10
N PHE A 18 4.31 0.27 27.00
CA PHE A 18 4.16 0.98 25.74
C PHE A 18 2.72 0.90 25.20
N LEU A 19 2.08 -0.28 25.24
CA LEU A 19 0.69 -0.46 24.82
C LEU A 19 -0.30 0.26 25.74
N ASN A 20 -0.01 0.36 27.04
CA ASN A 20 -0.85 1.08 28.00
C ASN A 20 -1.03 2.56 27.63
N LEU A 21 -0.02 3.19 27.02
CA LEU A 21 -0.14 4.57 26.49
C LEU A 21 -1.28 4.72 25.46
N PHE A 22 -1.59 3.65 24.73
CA PHE A 22 -2.67 3.63 23.73
C PHE A 22 -4.02 3.30 24.38
N HIS A 23 -4.04 2.41 25.36
CA HIS A 23 -5.23 2.10 26.15
C HIS A 23 -5.79 3.34 26.86
N GLU A 24 -4.92 4.15 27.47
CA GLU A 24 -5.30 5.40 28.15
C GLU A 24 -5.94 6.44 27.21
N VAL A 25 -5.67 6.36 25.90
CA VAL A 25 -6.17 7.35 24.92
C VAL A 25 -7.43 6.87 24.21
N LEU A 26 -7.60 5.56 24.05
CA LEU A 26 -8.74 4.96 23.35
C LEU A 26 -9.96 4.75 24.25
N ASP A 27 -9.82 4.94 25.57
CA ASP A 27 -10.83 4.62 26.60
C ASP A 27 -11.43 3.20 26.45
N THR A 28 -10.74 2.33 25.70
CA THR A 28 -11.16 1.00 25.27
C THR A 28 -9.93 0.12 25.04
N LYS A 29 -10.15 -1.19 24.89
CA LYS A 29 -9.07 -2.11 24.54
C LYS A 29 -8.54 -1.79 23.14
N VAL A 30 -7.23 -1.59 23.03
CA VAL A 30 -6.51 -1.56 21.74
C VAL A 30 -6.88 -2.82 20.97
N ASP A 31 -7.48 -2.65 19.80
CA ASP A 31 -7.84 -3.78 18.96
C ASP A 31 -6.59 -4.56 18.50
N GLU A 32 -6.83 -5.78 18.04
CA GLU A 32 -5.75 -6.69 17.64
C GLU A 32 -4.88 -6.14 16.49
N PRO A 33 -5.42 -5.56 15.41
CA PRO A 33 -4.62 -4.92 14.37
C PRO A 33 -3.66 -3.85 14.93
N HIS A 34 -4.16 -2.92 15.75
CA HIS A 34 -3.32 -1.89 16.35
C HIS A 34 -2.24 -2.52 17.22
N ARG A 35 -2.61 -3.48 18.08
CA ARG A 35 -1.68 -4.14 18.99
C ARG A 35 -0.53 -4.81 18.24
N VAL A 36 -0.82 -5.57 17.19
CA VAL A 36 0.20 -6.28 16.40
C VAL A 36 1.18 -5.31 15.75
N ILE A 37 0.67 -4.24 15.12
CA ILE A 37 1.52 -3.23 14.45
C ILE A 37 2.34 -2.45 15.47
N LEU A 38 1.76 -2.10 16.62
CA LEU A 38 2.46 -1.41 17.71
C LEU A 38 3.58 -2.27 18.30
N LEU A 39 3.34 -3.57 18.50
CA LEU A 39 4.38 -4.50 18.94
C LEU A 39 5.48 -4.67 17.90
N ALA A 40 5.14 -4.68 16.61
CA ALA A 40 6.14 -4.69 15.54
C ALA A 40 7.04 -3.44 15.60
N CYS A 41 6.45 -2.25 15.83
CA CYS A 41 7.20 -1.01 16.06
C CYS A 41 8.06 -1.06 17.33
N TYR A 42 7.53 -1.57 18.45
CA TYR A 42 8.27 -1.70 19.71
C TYR A 42 9.49 -2.61 19.56
N LYS A 43 9.32 -3.78 18.96
CA LYS A 43 10.39 -4.74 18.68
C LYS A 43 11.39 -4.23 17.64
N ASN A 44 10.97 -3.33 16.76
CA ASN A 44 11.79 -2.80 15.68
C ASN A 44 11.71 -1.26 15.62
N PRO A 45 12.31 -0.51 16.57
CA PRO A 45 12.16 0.95 16.64
C PRO A 45 12.62 1.70 15.38
N GLY A 46 13.52 1.09 14.58
CA GLY A 46 13.94 1.63 13.29
C GLY A 46 12.85 1.63 12.21
N LEU A 47 11.79 0.83 12.38
CA LEU A 47 10.62 0.73 11.50
C LEU A 47 9.48 1.62 11.95
N SER A 48 9.53 2.15 13.17
CA SER A 48 8.51 3.08 13.68
C SER A 48 8.34 4.32 12.79
N PRO A 49 7.12 4.88 12.72
CA PRO A 49 6.85 6.04 11.90
C PRO A 49 7.55 7.27 12.48
N LYS A 50 7.99 8.18 11.60
CA LYS A 50 8.64 9.44 12.00
C LYS A 50 7.62 10.46 12.52
N LEU A 51 6.94 10.12 13.61
CA LEU A 51 5.96 10.99 14.28
C LEU A 51 6.61 11.76 15.43
N LYS A 52 6.18 13.02 15.58
CA LYS A 52 6.54 13.90 16.70
C LYS A 52 5.36 14.77 17.10
N ASP A 53 5.24 15.06 18.40
CA ASP A 53 4.24 15.97 18.95
C ASP A 53 4.73 16.64 20.25
N LYS A 54 3.93 17.54 20.83
CA LYS A 54 4.21 18.21 22.10
C LYS A 54 4.02 17.29 23.32
N THR A 55 3.13 16.30 23.24
CA THR A 55 2.84 15.36 24.34
C THR A 55 2.68 13.93 23.84
N LYS A 56 2.88 12.95 24.74
CA LYS A 56 2.69 11.51 24.45
C LYS A 56 1.25 11.23 23.96
N GLN A 57 0.24 11.78 24.63
CA GLN A 57 -1.16 11.56 24.28
C GLN A 57 -1.51 12.08 22.87
N ARG A 58 -0.98 13.25 22.49
CA ARG A 58 -1.18 13.79 21.13
C ARG A 58 -0.47 12.95 20.07
N LEU A 59 0.71 12.44 20.40
CA LEU A 59 1.47 11.56 19.52
C LEU A 59 0.73 10.22 19.28
N VAL A 60 0.18 9.62 20.34
CA VAL A 60 -0.68 8.42 20.26
C VAL A 60 -1.90 8.69 19.38
N ARG A 61 -2.63 9.79 19.62
CA ARG A 61 -3.76 10.19 18.77
C ARG A 61 -3.36 10.39 17.31
N LYS A 62 -2.17 10.93 17.04
CA LYS A 62 -1.66 11.07 15.67
C LYS A 62 -1.43 9.71 15.00
N TRP A 63 -0.88 8.74 15.73
CA TRP A 63 -0.66 7.40 15.20
C TRP A 63 -2.00 6.70 14.89
N LEU A 64 -2.96 6.74 15.82
CA LEU A 64 -4.31 6.18 15.63
C LEU A 64 -5.03 6.83 14.44
N ASN A 65 -4.98 8.16 14.35
CA ASN A 65 -5.53 8.89 13.20
C ASN A 65 -4.84 8.52 11.89
N LYS A 66 -3.53 8.25 11.90
CA LYS A 66 -2.79 7.83 10.71
C LYS A 66 -3.27 6.46 10.23
N TYR A 67 -3.43 5.50 11.15
CA TYR A 67 -4.01 4.18 10.84
C TYR A 67 -5.42 4.31 10.27
N GLN A 68 -6.31 4.99 10.99
CA GLN A 68 -7.71 5.08 10.63
C GLN A 68 -7.91 5.82 9.30
N LYS A 69 -7.17 6.90 9.05
CA LYS A 69 -7.20 7.59 7.74
C LYS A 69 -6.69 6.69 6.62
N GLY A 70 -5.68 5.87 6.88
CA GLY A 70 -5.19 4.88 5.92
C GLY A 70 -6.27 3.87 5.57
N PHE A 71 -6.87 3.25 6.59
CA PHE A 71 -7.93 2.26 6.43
C PHE A 71 -9.19 2.82 5.74
N GLN A 72 -9.60 4.04 6.10
CA GLN A 72 -10.74 4.73 5.48
C GLN A 72 -10.45 5.19 4.04
N ASN A 73 -9.18 5.32 3.64
CA ASN A 73 -8.76 5.65 2.27
C ASN A 73 -8.22 4.44 1.50
N ARG A 74 -8.53 3.21 1.93
CA ARG A 74 -8.29 2.01 1.11
C ARG A 74 -9.03 2.12 -0.22
N ILE A 75 -8.56 1.43 -1.26
CA ILE A 75 -8.98 1.71 -2.63
C ILE A 75 -10.48 1.43 -2.86
N SER A 76 -11.09 0.52 -2.11
CA SER A 76 -12.54 0.30 -2.14
C SER A 76 -13.39 1.46 -1.64
N GLN A 77 -12.82 2.41 -0.90
CA GLN A 77 -13.50 3.61 -0.36
C GLN A 77 -12.94 4.92 -0.91
N ARG A 78 -11.76 4.88 -1.54
CA ARG A 78 -11.01 6.05 -1.98
C ARG A 78 -11.67 6.73 -3.18
N ILE A 79 -11.65 8.05 -3.16
CA ILE A 79 -11.87 8.89 -4.34
C ILE A 79 -10.50 9.28 -4.90
N SER A 80 -10.14 8.72 -6.04
CA SER A 80 -8.90 9.04 -6.75
C SER A 80 -9.07 10.31 -7.59
N ARG A 81 -7.97 11.01 -7.83
CA ARG A 81 -7.96 12.24 -8.64
C ARG A 81 -7.35 11.94 -10.01
N PRO A 82 -7.92 12.48 -11.10
CA PRO A 82 -7.31 12.34 -12.42
C PRO A 82 -5.91 12.99 -12.42
N PRO A 83 -5.03 12.56 -13.34
CA PRO A 83 -3.75 13.22 -13.56
C PRO A 83 -3.94 14.72 -13.78
N GLN A 84 -3.24 15.56 -13.02
CA GLN A 84 -3.26 17.02 -13.16
C GLN A 84 -2.18 17.53 -14.12
N THR A 85 -1.30 16.64 -14.58
CA THR A 85 -0.20 16.97 -15.47
C THR A 85 -0.67 17.04 -16.91
N LYS A 86 -0.19 18.06 -17.63
CA LYS A 86 -0.37 18.14 -19.08
C LYS A 86 0.62 17.17 -19.76
N PRO A 87 0.21 16.46 -20.82
CA PRO A 87 1.12 15.68 -21.65
C PRO A 87 2.23 16.55 -22.22
N ASP A 88 3.45 16.01 -22.33
CA ASP A 88 4.56 16.67 -23.01
C ASP A 88 4.42 16.48 -24.53
N PRO A 89 4.26 17.56 -25.33
CA PRO A 89 4.09 17.45 -26.77
C PRO A 89 5.23 16.72 -27.49
N ILE A 90 6.46 16.72 -26.95
CA ILE A 90 7.60 16.06 -27.60
C ILE A 90 7.39 14.55 -27.71
N ILE A 91 6.60 13.95 -26.82
CA ILE A 91 6.32 12.51 -26.84
C ILE A 91 5.58 12.13 -28.13
N ASN A 92 4.63 12.96 -28.57
CA ASN A 92 3.92 12.75 -29.83
C ASN A 92 4.89 12.84 -31.01
N THR A 93 5.79 13.83 -31.02
CA THR A 93 6.82 13.98 -32.05
C THR A 93 7.75 12.77 -32.11
N ILE A 94 8.18 12.24 -30.96
CA ILE A 94 9.05 11.05 -30.91
C ILE A 94 8.33 9.84 -31.52
N ILE A 95 7.07 9.62 -31.15
CA ILE A 95 6.28 8.49 -31.63
C ILE A 95 6.01 8.59 -33.13
N SER A 96 5.52 9.75 -33.61
CA SER A 96 5.19 9.96 -35.03
C SER A 96 6.43 9.97 -35.94
N SER A 97 7.59 10.38 -35.41
CA SER A 97 8.87 10.31 -36.13
C SER A 97 9.27 8.86 -36.44
N ARG A 98 8.88 7.90 -35.60
CA ARG A 98 9.17 6.48 -35.82
C ARG A 98 8.06 5.74 -36.54
N LEU A 99 6.81 6.09 -36.24
CA LEU A 99 5.58 5.48 -36.75
C LEU A 99 4.81 6.52 -37.56
N THR A 100 5.25 6.72 -38.80
CA THR A 100 4.80 7.81 -39.69
C THR A 100 3.34 7.66 -40.17
N GLU A 101 2.73 6.50 -39.96
CA GLU A 101 1.33 6.21 -40.34
C GLU A 101 0.32 6.62 -39.25
N LEU A 102 0.78 7.02 -38.07
CA LEU A 102 -0.12 7.46 -37.00
C LEU A 102 -0.69 8.86 -37.30
N THR A 103 -2.01 8.96 -37.25
CA THR A 103 -2.73 10.23 -37.37
C THR A 103 -2.66 11.03 -36.06
N GLU A 104 -3.04 12.30 -36.11
CA GLU A 104 -3.17 13.12 -34.90
C GLU A 104 -4.16 12.52 -33.89
N GLU A 105 -5.27 11.95 -34.38
CA GLU A 105 -6.25 11.23 -33.56
C GLU A 105 -5.63 10.02 -32.84
N HIS A 106 -4.81 9.21 -33.53
CA HIS A 106 -4.11 8.10 -32.90
C HIS A 106 -3.17 8.60 -31.78
N LEU A 107 -2.45 9.70 -32.01
CA LEU A 107 -1.53 10.26 -31.02
C LEU A 107 -2.28 10.80 -29.79
N GLU A 108 -3.44 11.42 -30.00
CA GLU A 108 -4.32 11.85 -28.90
C GLU A 108 -4.83 10.66 -28.09
N GLN A 109 -5.33 9.61 -28.75
CA GLN A 109 -5.76 8.37 -28.10
C GLN A 109 -4.62 7.73 -27.30
N ILE A 110 -3.42 7.61 -27.87
CA ILE A 110 -2.24 7.08 -27.17
C ILE A 110 -1.96 7.88 -25.89
N SER A 111 -2.04 9.21 -25.96
CA SER A 111 -1.83 10.09 -24.80
C SER A 111 -2.86 9.85 -23.69
N TYR A 112 -4.15 9.72 -24.03
CA TYR A 112 -5.20 9.36 -23.06
C TYR A 112 -5.03 7.95 -22.50
N ALA A 113 -4.75 6.96 -23.34
CA ALA A 113 -4.53 5.57 -22.92
C ALA A 113 -3.34 5.45 -21.98
N HIS A 114 -2.24 6.14 -22.26
CA HIS A 114 -1.07 6.18 -21.40
C HIS A 114 -1.39 6.75 -20.02
N ARG A 115 -2.09 7.89 -19.95
CA ARG A 115 -2.48 8.52 -18.67
C ARG A 115 -3.46 7.69 -17.86
N LEU A 116 -4.42 7.04 -18.53
CA LEU A 116 -5.32 6.09 -17.89
C LEU A 116 -4.56 4.88 -17.35
N SER A 117 -3.62 4.35 -18.13
CA SER A 117 -2.78 3.22 -17.72
C SER A 117 -1.90 3.57 -16.51
N MET A 118 -1.26 4.76 -16.50
CA MET A 118 -0.52 5.24 -15.32
C MET A 118 -1.43 5.35 -14.08
N SER A 119 -2.67 5.82 -14.25
CA SER A 119 -3.63 5.91 -13.15
C SER A 119 -4.01 4.52 -12.62
N ALA A 120 -4.20 3.54 -13.52
CA ALA A 120 -4.45 2.14 -13.16
C ALA A 120 -3.24 1.49 -12.45
N GLU A 121 -2.03 1.70 -12.96
CA GLU A 121 -0.79 1.22 -12.34
C GLU A 121 -0.60 1.78 -10.92
N ASN A 122 -0.93 3.06 -10.70
CA ASN A 122 -0.83 3.71 -9.39
C ASN A 122 -1.78 3.10 -8.34
N ILE A 123 -2.97 2.65 -8.76
CA ILE A 123 -3.93 2.02 -7.83
C ILE A 123 -3.74 0.51 -7.72
N GLN A 124 -3.00 -0.11 -8.64
CA GLN A 124 -2.77 -1.56 -8.67
C GLN A 124 -2.12 -2.08 -7.39
N GLY A 125 -1.12 -1.36 -6.85
CA GLY A 125 -0.48 -1.71 -5.58
C GLY A 125 -1.47 -1.67 -4.42
N LEU A 126 -2.34 -0.66 -4.39
CA LEU A 126 -3.35 -0.49 -3.33
C LEU A 126 -4.43 -1.57 -3.39
N LEU A 127 -4.84 -1.98 -4.60
CA LEU A 127 -5.74 -3.10 -4.81
C LEU A 127 -5.13 -4.41 -4.29
N LEU A 128 -3.85 -4.63 -4.55
CA LEU A 128 -3.12 -5.81 -4.07
C LEU A 128 -3.01 -5.83 -2.54
N GLU A 129 -2.67 -4.70 -1.92
CA GLU A 129 -2.62 -4.57 -0.46
C GLU A 129 -4.01 -4.83 0.16
N GLU A 130 -5.08 -4.26 -0.40
CA GLU A 130 -6.42 -4.47 0.15
C GLU A 130 -6.91 -5.91 -0.02
N PHE A 131 -6.64 -6.54 -1.17
CA PHE A 131 -6.93 -7.97 -1.38
C PHE A 131 -6.21 -8.85 -0.35
N LEU A 132 -4.91 -8.63 -0.17
CA LEU A 132 -4.12 -9.39 0.80
C LEU A 132 -4.55 -9.09 2.24
N ALA A 133 -5.04 -7.89 2.55
CA ALA A 133 -5.59 -7.58 3.86
C ALA A 133 -6.86 -8.37 4.18
N GLU A 134 -7.71 -8.65 3.19
CA GLU A 134 -8.88 -9.52 3.37
C GLU A 134 -8.45 -10.99 3.58
N GLU A 135 -7.55 -11.49 2.73
CA GLU A 135 -7.18 -12.92 2.74
C GLU A 135 -6.20 -13.29 3.87
N LEU A 136 -5.18 -12.47 4.13
CA LEU A 136 -4.15 -12.76 5.14
C LEU A 136 -4.63 -12.54 6.58
N ALA A 137 -5.73 -11.80 6.79
CA ALA A 137 -6.32 -11.63 8.12
C ALA A 137 -6.71 -12.96 8.76
N HIS A 138 -7.11 -13.96 7.96
CA HIS A 138 -7.40 -15.32 8.42
C HIS A 138 -6.18 -16.04 9.01
N TYR A 139 -4.98 -15.56 8.74
CA TYR A 139 -3.72 -16.14 9.17
C TYR A 139 -2.95 -15.21 10.14
N GLY A 140 -3.65 -14.26 10.77
CA GLY A 140 -3.09 -13.39 11.80
C GLY A 140 -2.24 -12.23 11.28
N TRP A 141 -2.31 -11.92 9.98
CA TRP A 141 -1.66 -10.74 9.42
C TRP A 141 -2.56 -9.52 9.46
N PHE A 142 -1.97 -8.37 9.77
CA PHE A 142 -2.64 -7.09 9.80
C PHE A 142 -1.88 -6.07 8.97
N CYS A 143 -2.60 -5.35 8.10
CA CYS A 143 -2.04 -4.35 7.22
C CYS A 143 -1.66 -3.08 8.01
N GLY A 144 -0.45 -2.56 7.76
CA GLY A 144 0.11 -1.33 8.32
C GLY A 144 -0.49 -0.07 7.72
N TRP A 145 -1.82 0.07 7.78
CA TRP A 145 -2.55 1.11 7.07
C TRP A 145 -2.00 2.51 7.34
N GLY A 146 -1.87 3.27 6.24
CA GLY A 146 -1.48 4.67 6.29
C GLY A 146 -0.04 4.90 6.69
N GLU A 147 0.89 3.93 6.55
CA GLU A 147 2.31 4.05 6.93
C GLU A 147 2.51 4.23 8.45
N THR A 148 1.76 3.45 9.24
CA THR A 148 1.87 3.36 10.70
C THR A 148 3.07 2.56 11.18
N ILE A 149 3.65 1.77 10.27
CA ILE A 149 4.98 1.16 10.33
C ILE A 149 5.64 1.41 8.97
N ARG A 150 6.93 1.73 8.96
CA ARG A 150 7.66 2.10 7.74
C ARG A 150 8.23 0.87 7.08
N PHE A 151 8.21 0.85 5.75
CA PHE A 151 8.80 -0.19 4.90
C PHE A 151 8.17 -1.59 5.01
N VAL A 152 7.13 -1.73 5.83
CA VAL A 152 6.40 -2.97 6.07
C VAL A 152 4.94 -2.71 5.73
N ASP A 153 4.34 -3.62 4.98
CA ASP A 153 2.94 -3.53 4.59
C ASP A 153 2.06 -4.39 5.50
N PHE A 154 2.56 -5.54 5.99
CA PHE A 154 1.84 -6.41 6.91
C PHE A 154 2.70 -6.87 8.10
N CYS A 155 2.06 -6.94 9.28
CA CYS A 155 2.63 -7.48 10.50
C CYS A 155 1.82 -8.71 10.95
N ASN A 156 2.48 -9.79 11.37
CA ASN A 156 1.80 -10.98 11.90
C ASN A 156 1.84 -11.04 13.44
N LEU A 157 0.88 -11.76 14.02
CA LEU A 157 0.85 -12.12 15.46
C LEU A 157 2.17 -12.76 15.95
N ASP A 158 2.82 -13.56 15.12
CA ASP A 158 4.11 -14.21 15.44
C ASP A 158 5.32 -13.26 15.40
N GLY A 159 5.12 -12.01 14.93
CA GLY A 159 6.16 -11.00 14.78
C GLY A 159 6.81 -10.94 13.39
N SER A 160 6.40 -11.80 12.45
CA SER A 160 6.82 -11.74 11.05
C SER A 160 6.39 -10.42 10.39
N LEU A 161 7.24 -9.91 9.51
CA LEU A 161 7.03 -8.64 8.81
C LEU A 161 7.10 -8.89 7.30
N LEU A 162 6.13 -8.38 6.57
CA LEU A 162 6.01 -8.60 5.13
C LEU A 162 5.90 -7.26 4.40
N GLN A 163 6.69 -7.13 3.34
CA GLN A 163 6.57 -6.10 2.33
C GLN A 163 6.10 -6.72 1.02
N VAL A 164 5.05 -6.14 0.45
CA VAL A 164 4.43 -6.58 -0.79
C VAL A 164 4.82 -5.65 -1.92
N LYS A 165 5.07 -6.22 -3.10
CA LYS A 165 5.26 -5.49 -4.34
C LYS A 165 4.41 -6.10 -5.45
N ASN A 166 4.00 -5.29 -6.41
CA ASN A 166 3.30 -5.81 -7.57
C ASN A 166 4.25 -6.57 -8.53
N ARG A 167 5.49 -6.07 -8.71
CA ARG A 167 6.50 -6.71 -9.56
C ARG A 167 7.85 -6.86 -8.84
N SER A 168 8.63 -7.86 -9.24
CA SER A 168 9.98 -8.12 -8.69
C SER A 168 10.97 -6.97 -8.87
N ASN A 169 10.78 -6.13 -9.90
CA ASN A 169 11.64 -4.98 -10.23
C ASN A 169 11.10 -3.63 -9.71
N SER A 170 10.02 -3.61 -8.93
CA SER A 170 9.43 -2.37 -8.38
C SER A 170 10.24 -1.75 -7.22
N GLU A 171 11.46 -2.22 -6.97
CA GLU A 171 12.29 -1.78 -5.86
C GLU A 171 13.41 -0.88 -6.35
N ASN A 172 13.48 0.34 -5.79
CA ASN A 172 14.61 1.24 -6.01
C ASN A 172 15.75 0.94 -5.03
N SER A 173 16.96 1.40 -5.34
CA SER A 173 18.15 1.16 -4.50
C SER A 173 17.99 1.62 -3.05
N SER A 174 17.14 2.61 -2.79
CA SER A 174 16.84 3.13 -1.45
C SER A 174 16.02 2.17 -0.58
N SER A 175 15.09 1.40 -1.16
CA SER A 175 14.25 0.44 -0.44
C SER A 175 14.98 -0.86 -0.13
N SER A 176 15.86 -1.31 -1.02
CA SER A 176 16.71 -2.49 -0.78
C SER A 176 17.67 -2.34 0.41
N ARG A 177 18.24 -1.15 0.60
CA ARG A 177 19.20 -0.85 1.68
C ARG A 177 18.59 -0.88 3.08
N VAL A 178 17.27 -0.78 3.20
CA VAL A 178 16.59 -0.89 4.51
C VAL A 178 16.44 -2.35 4.93
N ARG A 179 16.47 -3.29 3.98
CA ARG A 179 16.26 -4.72 4.22
C ARG A 179 17.53 -5.49 4.55
N SER A 180 18.72 -4.99 4.18
CA SER A 180 20.00 -5.66 4.46
C SER A 180 20.21 -5.99 5.94
N ASP A 181 19.61 -5.18 6.83
CA ASP A 181 19.83 -5.27 8.28
C ASP A 181 18.52 -5.48 9.06
N ARG A 182 17.41 -5.89 8.41
CA ARG A 182 16.09 -6.00 9.05
C ARG A 182 15.32 -7.26 8.64
N PRO A 183 14.57 -7.89 9.56
CA PRO A 183 13.83 -9.13 9.30
C PRO A 183 12.49 -8.86 8.57
N ILE A 184 12.55 -8.20 7.41
CA ILE A 184 11.37 -7.94 6.58
C ILE A 184 11.41 -8.86 5.36
N GLU A 185 10.46 -9.79 5.31
CA GLU A 185 10.25 -10.62 4.14
C GLU A 185 9.70 -9.78 2.99
N LYS A 186 10.22 -10.00 1.78
CA LYS A 186 9.71 -9.35 0.57
C LYS A 186 9.03 -10.38 -0.30
N TRP A 187 7.76 -10.14 -0.60
CA TRP A 187 7.01 -10.89 -1.59
C TRP A 187 6.60 -9.98 -2.74
N TYR A 188 6.47 -10.55 -3.94
CA TYR A 188 5.99 -9.82 -5.11
C TYR A 188 5.01 -10.66 -5.91
N ARG A 189 3.99 -10.04 -6.49
CA ARG A 189 2.94 -10.75 -7.25
C ARG A 189 3.44 -11.35 -8.55
N ILE A 190 4.17 -10.58 -9.36
CA ILE A 190 4.67 -11.00 -10.69
C ILE A 190 6.20 -10.93 -10.75
N GLU A 191 6.83 -12.00 -11.25
CA GLU A 191 8.23 -11.95 -11.69
C GLU A 191 8.35 -11.18 -13.01
N ALA A 192 9.00 -10.02 -12.99
CA ALA A 192 9.04 -9.09 -14.12
C ALA A 192 9.64 -9.69 -15.40
N LYS A 193 10.59 -10.63 -15.29
CA LYS A 193 11.25 -11.26 -16.44
C LYS A 193 10.44 -12.41 -17.06
N THR A 194 9.74 -13.18 -16.25
CA THR A 194 9.06 -14.41 -16.70
C THR A 194 7.55 -14.27 -16.78
N GLY A 195 6.97 -13.21 -16.19
CA GLY A 195 5.53 -13.03 -16.06
C GLY A 195 4.86 -13.99 -15.06
N GLN A 196 5.64 -14.84 -14.38
CA GLN A 196 5.08 -15.82 -13.45
C GLN A 196 4.49 -15.16 -12.21
N TYR A 197 3.29 -15.59 -11.84
CA TYR A 197 2.67 -15.22 -10.58
C TYR A 197 3.29 -16.00 -9.41
N LYS A 198 3.40 -15.37 -8.24
CA LYS A 198 4.01 -15.95 -7.03
C LYS A 198 3.01 -16.27 -5.91
N TRP A 199 1.75 -16.47 -6.26
CA TRP A 199 0.69 -16.79 -5.31
C TRP A 199 0.92 -18.10 -4.55
N SER A 200 1.62 -19.07 -5.16
CA SER A 200 1.96 -20.35 -4.52
C SER A 200 2.67 -20.17 -3.17
N TYR A 201 3.44 -19.10 -3.01
CA TYR A 201 4.08 -18.76 -1.74
C TYR A 201 3.10 -18.78 -0.54
N PHE A 202 1.92 -18.15 -0.68
CA PHE A 202 0.92 -18.13 0.39
C PHE A 202 0.14 -19.44 0.47
N ASN A 203 -0.18 -20.03 -0.68
CA ASN A 203 -0.92 -21.30 -0.76
C ASN A 203 -0.16 -22.45 -0.11
N ASP A 204 1.14 -22.57 -0.39
CA ASP A 204 2.01 -23.61 0.19
C ASP A 204 2.17 -23.38 1.69
N ARG A 205 2.35 -22.12 2.12
CA ARG A 205 2.52 -21.75 3.52
C ARG A 205 1.28 -22.04 4.38
N TYR A 206 0.09 -21.76 3.85
CA TYR A 206 -1.17 -21.88 4.59
C TYR A 206 -2.02 -23.08 4.18
N GLN A 207 -1.50 -23.94 3.28
CA GLN A 207 -2.18 -25.12 2.74
C GLN A 207 -3.59 -24.77 2.23
N THR A 208 -3.66 -23.78 1.34
CA THR A 208 -4.90 -23.23 0.79
C THR A 208 -4.76 -22.97 -0.71
N ASP A 209 -5.87 -22.65 -1.39
CA ASP A 209 -5.95 -22.26 -2.80
C ASP A 209 -6.54 -20.85 -2.98
N ARG A 210 -6.77 -20.12 -1.88
CA ARG A 210 -7.40 -18.79 -1.88
C ARG A 210 -6.55 -17.72 -2.55
N PHE A 211 -5.23 -17.88 -2.57
CA PHE A 211 -4.35 -16.92 -3.23
C PHE A 211 -4.16 -17.33 -4.69
N SER A 212 -4.79 -16.60 -5.60
CA SER A 212 -4.67 -16.83 -7.03
C SER A 212 -4.87 -15.52 -7.80
N GLU A 213 -4.40 -15.49 -9.05
CA GLU A 213 -4.59 -14.32 -9.89
C GLU A 213 -6.08 -14.15 -10.23
N GLU A 214 -6.80 -15.26 -10.37
CA GLU A 214 -8.23 -15.30 -10.64
C GLU A 214 -9.04 -14.68 -9.49
N ASN A 215 -8.68 -15.00 -8.24
CA ASN A 215 -9.32 -14.41 -7.06
C ASN A 215 -8.97 -12.92 -6.94
N PHE A 216 -7.72 -12.53 -7.22
CA PHE A 216 -7.33 -11.14 -7.24
C PHE A 216 -8.07 -10.34 -8.34
N ILE A 217 -8.19 -10.87 -9.56
CA ILE A 217 -8.98 -10.25 -10.65
C ILE A 217 -10.44 -10.10 -10.22
N SER A 218 -11.01 -11.13 -9.59
CA SER A 218 -12.39 -11.10 -9.09
C SER A 218 -12.58 -10.02 -8.03
N PHE A 219 -11.63 -9.89 -7.10
CA PHE A 219 -11.57 -8.80 -6.12
C PHE A 219 -11.52 -7.43 -6.81
N VAL A 220 -10.61 -7.23 -7.78
CA VAL A 220 -10.45 -5.95 -8.49
C VAL A 220 -11.75 -5.55 -9.20
N LYS A 221 -12.36 -6.48 -9.95
CA LYS A 221 -13.64 -6.24 -10.64
C LYS A 221 -14.74 -5.86 -9.65
N ARG A 222 -14.85 -6.57 -8.53
CA ARG A 222 -15.83 -6.29 -7.47
C ARG A 222 -15.61 -4.91 -6.85
N VAL A 223 -14.36 -4.53 -6.57
CA VAL A 223 -14.02 -3.23 -5.99
C VAL A 223 -14.35 -2.10 -6.96
N LEU A 224 -13.90 -2.18 -8.21
CA LEU A 224 -14.12 -1.12 -9.20
C LEU A 224 -15.60 -0.98 -9.60
N ALA A 225 -16.36 -2.07 -9.60
CA ALA A 225 -17.80 -2.02 -9.82
C ALA A 225 -18.56 -1.29 -8.69
N LYS A 226 -18.08 -1.43 -7.44
CA LYS A 226 -18.69 -0.78 -6.27
C LYS A 226 -18.20 0.66 -6.05
N ASN A 227 -16.95 0.94 -6.41
CA ASN A 227 -16.34 2.26 -6.28
C ASN A 227 -15.70 2.68 -7.60
N LEU A 228 -16.53 3.21 -8.51
CA LEU A 228 -16.05 3.72 -9.80
C LEU A 228 -15.04 4.86 -9.64
N ASN A 229 -15.10 5.60 -8.53
CA ASN A 229 -14.18 6.70 -8.22
C ASN A 229 -12.76 6.24 -7.83
N ALA A 230 -12.54 4.94 -7.65
CA ALA A 230 -11.22 4.38 -7.38
C ALA A 230 -10.25 4.59 -8.56
N LEU A 231 -10.76 4.55 -9.81
CA LEU A 231 -10.01 4.84 -11.02
C LEU A 231 -10.62 6.06 -11.71
N PRO A 232 -9.99 7.24 -11.64
CA PRO A 232 -10.55 8.44 -12.23
C PRO A 232 -10.35 8.40 -13.75
N VAL A 233 -11.43 8.60 -14.50
CA VAL A 233 -11.40 8.76 -15.94
C VAL A 233 -11.55 10.25 -16.25
N GLU A 234 -10.66 10.79 -17.09
CA GLU A 234 -10.71 12.20 -17.49
C GLU A 234 -12.03 12.50 -18.24
N PRO A 235 -12.69 13.65 -18.00
CA PRO A 235 -13.97 13.98 -18.64
C PRO A 235 -13.94 14.04 -20.17
N ASN A 236 -12.78 14.35 -20.74
CA ASN A 236 -12.59 14.43 -22.20
C ASN A 236 -11.95 13.15 -22.75
N ASN A 237 -12.00 12.05 -21.99
CA ASN A 237 -11.43 10.79 -22.45
C ASN A 237 -12.25 10.27 -23.65
N PRO A 238 -11.60 9.94 -24.79
CA PRO A 238 -12.30 9.57 -26.02
C PRO A 238 -13.13 8.28 -25.92
N TRP A 239 -12.95 7.50 -24.85
CA TRP A 239 -13.69 6.26 -24.59
C TRP A 239 -14.76 6.39 -23.50
N GLN A 240 -15.00 7.58 -22.97
CA GLN A 240 -16.24 7.81 -22.22
C GLN A 240 -17.40 7.86 -23.21
N SER A 241 -18.33 6.90 -23.08
CA SER A 241 -19.61 6.98 -23.78
C SER A 241 -20.29 8.29 -23.40
N VAL A 242 -20.75 9.04 -24.40
CA VAL A 242 -21.66 10.20 -24.24
C VAL A 242 -22.94 9.75 -23.53
#